data_AF-H3CL20-F1
#
_entry.id   AF-H3CL20-F1
#
_cell.length_a   1.000
_cell.length_b   1.000
_cell.length_c   1.000
_cell.angle_alpha   90.00
_cell.angle_beta   90.00
_cell.angle_gamma   90.00
#
_symmetry.space_group_name_H-M   'P 1'
#
loop_
_entity.id
_entity.type
_entity.pdbx_description
1 polymer ?
#
loop_
_entity_poly.entity_id
_entity_poly.type
_entity_poly.pdbx_seq_one_letter_code
_entity_poly.pdbx_strand_id
1 'polypeptide(L)'
;KRAALCRGLALLYALLVCAASVSGCPHKCSCSGSHVDCQGLGLKTVPKGIPRNAERLDLNRNNITRITKVDFSGIKNLRILHLEDNQISVVERGAFQDLRLLERL
;
A
#
# COMPACT_ATOMS: atom_id res chain seq x y z
N LYS A 1 9.48 -32.59 6.79
CA LYS A 1 9.14 -33.89 6.19
C LYS A 1 8.60 -33.60 4.78
N ARG A 2 9.35 -34.03 3.75
CA ARG A 2 9.09 -33.76 2.33
C ARG A 2 8.08 -34.78 1.82
N ALA A 3 7.08 -34.37 1.04
CA ALA A 3 6.31 -35.29 0.21
C ALA A 3 5.92 -34.57 -1.08
N ALA A 4 6.68 -34.90 -2.12
CA ALA A 4 6.35 -34.62 -3.51
C ALA A 4 5.23 -35.57 -3.95
N LEU A 5 4.20 -35.04 -4.59
CA LEU A 5 3.36 -35.83 -5.49
C LEU A 5 2.66 -34.91 -6.50
N CYS A 6 3.40 -34.46 -7.52
CA CYS A 6 2.81 -33.79 -8.68
C CYS A 6 3.07 -34.69 -9.89
N ARG A 7 2.24 -35.72 -10.06
CA ARG A 7 2.25 -36.59 -11.23
C ARG A 7 1.39 -35.96 -12.33
N GLY A 8 2.04 -35.48 -13.38
CA GLY A 8 1.66 -35.88 -14.74
C GLY A 8 1.05 -34.85 -15.68
N LEU A 9 0.24 -33.88 -15.24
CA LEU A 9 -0.54 -33.06 -16.20
C LEU A 9 -0.61 -31.55 -15.89
N ALA A 10 -0.05 -31.08 -14.79
CA ALA A 10 -0.13 -29.67 -14.39
C ALA A 10 0.98 -28.76 -14.97
N LEU A 11 1.88 -29.29 -15.81
CA LEU A 11 3.10 -28.57 -16.22
C LEU A 11 2.89 -27.54 -17.34
N LEU A 12 1.81 -27.62 -18.13
CA LEU A 12 1.54 -26.62 -19.19
C LEU A 12 0.67 -25.44 -18.70
N TYR A 13 -0.21 -25.65 -17.72
CA TYR A 13 -1.08 -24.59 -17.19
C TYR A 13 -0.40 -23.75 -16.10
N ALA A 14 0.60 -24.30 -15.41
CA ALA A 14 1.32 -23.60 -14.35
C ALA A 14 2.28 -22.50 -14.86
N LEU A 15 2.63 -22.50 -16.16
CA LEU A 15 3.45 -21.45 -16.77
C LEU A 15 2.69 -20.14 -17.02
N LEU A 16 1.36 -20.15 -16.95
CA LEU A 16 0.51 -18.98 -17.25
C LEU A 16 0.08 -18.19 -16.01
N VAL A 17 0.40 -18.63 -14.79
CA VAL A 17 -0.14 -18.01 -13.55
C VAL A 17 0.93 -17.27 -12.73
N CYS A 18 2.20 -17.27 -13.14
CA CYS A 18 3.25 -16.52 -12.43
C CYS A 18 3.48 -15.09 -12.96
N ALA A 19 2.51 -14.50 -13.68
CA ALA A 19 2.56 -13.12 -14.15
C ALA A 19 1.71 -12.15 -13.29
N ALA A 20 1.32 -12.53 -12.07
CA ALA A 20 0.75 -11.58 -11.13
C ALA A 20 1.89 -10.72 -10.56
N SER A 21 2.03 -9.50 -11.09
CA SER A 21 2.97 -8.48 -10.65
C SER A 21 3.09 -8.44 -9.13
N VAL A 22 4.30 -8.72 -8.62
CA VAL A 22 4.67 -8.40 -7.24
C VAL A 22 4.75 -6.87 -7.14
N SER A 23 3.60 -6.25 -6.96
CA SER A 23 3.49 -4.86 -6.55
C SER A 23 3.95 -4.82 -5.09
N GLY A 24 5.20 -4.43 -4.86
CA GLY A 24 5.83 -4.44 -3.54
C GLY A 24 4.91 -3.84 -2.49
N CYS A 25 4.45 -4.65 -1.55
CA CYS A 25 3.71 -4.19 -0.39
C CYS A 25 4.72 -3.74 0.67
N PRO A 26 4.48 -2.63 1.39
CA PRO A 26 5.36 -2.23 2.49
C PRO A 26 5.47 -3.35 3.53
N HIS A 27 6.68 -3.61 4.03
CA HIS A 27 6.99 -4.77 4.90
C HIS A 27 6.16 -4.86 6.19
N LYS A 28 5.55 -3.77 6.64
CA LYS A 28 4.70 -3.74 7.84
C LYS A 28 3.20 -3.77 7.53
N CYS A 29 2.81 -3.60 6.28
CA CYS A 29 1.42 -3.46 5.88
C CYS A 29 0.89 -4.74 5.24
N SER A 30 -0.43 -4.87 5.22
CA SER A 30 -1.14 -5.90 4.46
C SER A 30 -1.70 -5.30 3.18
N CYS A 31 -1.53 -5.98 2.05
CA CYS A 31 -2.07 -5.52 0.77
C CYS A 31 -3.01 -6.57 0.18
N SER A 32 -4.19 -6.13 -0.24
CA SER A 32 -5.18 -6.97 -0.94
C SER A 32 -5.72 -6.21 -2.15
N GLY A 33 -5.32 -6.61 -3.35
CA GLY A 33 -5.63 -5.86 -4.58
C GLY A 33 -5.04 -4.45 -4.56
N SER A 34 -5.89 -3.43 -4.69
CA SER A 34 -5.53 -2.00 -4.61
C SER A 34 -5.66 -1.42 -3.19
N HIS A 35 -6.04 -2.24 -2.21
CA HIS A 35 -6.18 -1.83 -0.81
C HIS A 35 -4.89 -2.08 -0.03
N VAL A 36 -4.42 -1.06 0.69
CA VAL A 36 -3.22 -1.09 1.53
C VAL A 36 -3.61 -0.75 2.97
N ASP A 37 -3.49 -1.74 3.84
CA ASP A 37 -3.82 -1.64 5.26
C ASP A 37 -2.55 -1.54 6.12
N CYS A 38 -2.39 -0.40 6.78
CA CYS A 38 -1.27 -0.08 7.66
C CYS A 38 -1.74 0.43 9.03
N GLN A 39 -2.93 0.06 9.48
CA GLN A 39 -3.56 0.62 10.69
C GLN A 39 -2.93 0.10 12.00
N GLY A 40 -2.82 0.94 13.03
CA GLY A 40 -2.47 0.47 14.38
C GLY A 40 -1.03 -0.03 14.55
N LEU A 41 -0.12 0.32 13.63
CA LEU A 41 1.24 -0.21 13.57
C LEU A 41 2.29 0.67 14.28
N GLY A 42 1.86 1.76 14.92
CA GLY A 42 2.74 2.72 15.58
C GLY A 42 3.71 3.41 14.62
N LEU A 43 3.31 3.57 13.35
CA LEU A 43 4.14 4.22 12.33
C LEU A 43 4.37 5.68 12.67
N LYS A 44 5.63 6.12 12.63
CA LYS A 44 6.00 7.52 12.88
C LYS A 44 6.03 8.38 11.61
N THR A 45 6.02 7.72 10.45
CA THR A 45 6.07 8.31 9.11
C THR A 45 5.25 7.45 8.16
N VAL A 46 4.83 8.03 7.03
CA VAL A 46 4.20 7.26 5.94
C VAL A 46 5.19 6.17 5.45
N PRO A 47 4.77 4.91 5.30
CA PRO A 47 5.64 3.83 4.87
C PRO A 47 6.03 3.99 3.40
N LYS A 48 7.29 3.74 3.08
CA LYS A 48 7.77 3.74 1.70
C LYS A 48 7.31 2.47 0.97
N GLY A 49 7.21 2.58 -0.36
CA GLY A 49 6.87 1.44 -1.21
C GLY A 49 5.38 1.13 -1.23
N ILE A 50 4.51 2.12 -0.99
CA ILE A 50 3.08 1.96 -1.25
C ILE A 50 2.90 1.72 -2.76
N PRO A 51 2.16 0.68 -3.18
CA PRO A 51 1.91 0.40 -4.59
C PRO A 51 1.30 1.60 -5.32
N ARG A 52 1.78 1.90 -6.54
CA ARG A 52 1.29 3.04 -7.33
C ARG A 52 -0.17 2.89 -7.79
N ASN A 53 -0.67 1.65 -7.82
CA ASN A 53 -2.05 1.31 -8.13
C ASN A 53 -2.95 1.27 -6.87
N ALA A 54 -2.47 1.72 -5.71
CA ALA A 54 -3.29 1.79 -4.51
C ALA A 54 -4.45 2.77 -4.71
N GLU A 55 -5.66 2.32 -4.38
CA GLU A 55 -6.90 3.11 -4.45
C GLU A 55 -7.41 3.47 -3.06
N ARG A 56 -7.06 2.65 -2.06
CA ARG A 56 -7.38 2.89 -0.66
C ARG A 56 -6.17 2.62 0.23
N LEU A 57 -5.82 3.60 1.05
CA LEU A 57 -4.71 3.52 1.98
C LEU A 57 -5.19 3.86 3.40
N ASP A 58 -5.09 2.89 4.29
CA ASP A 58 -5.49 3.05 5.68
C ASP A 58 -4.24 3.20 6.57
N LEU A 59 -3.99 4.42 7.05
CA LEU A 59 -2.89 4.80 7.94
C LEU A 59 -3.38 5.29 9.30
N ASN A 60 -4.66 5.12 9.60
CA ASN A 60 -5.27 5.55 10.85
C ASN A 60 -4.69 4.79 12.06
N ARG A 61 -4.81 5.40 13.25
CA ARG A 61 -4.30 4.86 14.54
C ARG A 61 -2.80 4.61 14.52
N ASN A 62 -2.04 5.58 14.01
CA ASN A 62 -0.58 5.56 14.00
C ASN A 62 -0.02 6.79 14.74
N ASN A 63 1.29 6.99 14.69
CA ASN A 63 1.98 8.08 15.37
C ASN A 63 2.65 9.01 14.34
N ILE A 64 2.04 9.17 13.16
CA ILE A 64 2.62 9.98 12.08
C ILE A 64 2.55 11.45 12.50
N THR A 65 3.68 12.15 12.43
CA THR A 65 3.77 13.56 12.84
C THR A 65 3.96 14.53 11.68
N ARG A 66 4.52 14.06 10.56
CA ARG A 66 4.78 14.87 9.38
C ARG A 66 4.32 14.15 8.12
N ILE A 67 3.71 14.91 7.21
CA ILE A 67 3.43 14.47 5.84
C ILE A 67 4.26 15.33 4.89
N THR A 68 5.08 14.67 4.08
CA THR A 68 6.00 15.30 3.14
C THR A 68 5.48 15.27 1.71
N LYS A 69 6.07 16.10 0.84
CA LYS A 69 5.73 16.09 -0.61
C LYS A 69 5.94 14.72 -1.28
N VAL A 70 6.83 13.89 -0.75
CA VAL A 70 7.21 12.62 -1.36
C VAL A 70 6.40 11.43 -0.85
N ASP A 71 5.70 11.56 0.27
CA ASP A 71 5.03 10.44 0.94
C ASP A 71 3.95 9.79 0.07
N PHE A 72 3.20 10.60 -0.68
CA PHE A 72 2.14 10.14 -1.58
C PHE A 72 2.46 10.36 -3.06
N SER A 73 3.72 10.63 -3.39
CA SER A 73 4.10 10.96 -4.77
C SER A 73 3.90 9.76 -5.70
N GLY A 74 3.26 10.02 -6.85
CA GLY A 74 2.99 9.01 -7.86
C GLY A 74 1.82 8.06 -7.57
N ILE A 75 1.13 8.17 -6.43
CA ILE A 75 -0.07 7.38 -6.10
C ILE A 75 -1.32 8.07 -6.66
N LYS A 76 -1.39 8.19 -7.99
CA LYS A 76 -2.40 9.00 -8.68
C LYS A 76 -3.82 8.44 -8.60
N ASN A 77 -3.94 7.14 -8.31
CA ASN A 77 -5.21 6.42 -8.28
C ASN A 77 -5.83 6.36 -6.88
N LEU A 78 -5.22 7.02 -5.88
CA LEU A 78 -5.75 6.99 -4.52
C LEU A 78 -7.08 7.76 -4.45
N ARG A 79 -8.12 7.08 -3.97
CA ARG A 79 -9.47 7.62 -3.78
C ARG A 79 -9.81 7.82 -2.32
N ILE A 80 -9.29 6.95 -1.45
CA ILE A 80 -9.55 6.98 -0.01
C ILE A 80 -8.20 6.94 0.72
N LEU A 81 -7.97 7.94 1.57
CA LEU A 81 -6.82 8.02 2.46
C LEU A 81 -7.34 8.22 3.88
N HIS A 82 -7.06 7.29 4.79
CA HIS A 82 -7.42 7.42 6.21
C HIS A 82 -6.17 7.77 7.02
N LEU A 83 -6.21 8.92 7.70
CA LEU A 83 -5.12 9.45 8.53
C LEU A 83 -5.57 9.78 9.96
N GLU A 84 -6.79 9.39 10.33
CA GLU A 84 -7.39 9.63 11.64
C GLU A 84 -6.56 8.99 12.76
N ASP A 85 -6.69 9.51 13.98
CA ASP A 85 -5.95 9.01 15.14
C ASP A 85 -4.42 8.98 14.92
N ASN A 86 -3.88 10.02 14.27
CA ASN A 86 -2.44 10.31 14.18
C ASN A 86 -2.07 11.58 14.96
N GLN A 87 -0.79 11.97 14.93
CA GLN A 87 -0.25 13.14 15.63
C GLN A 87 0.32 14.17 14.65
N ILE A 88 -0.33 14.32 13.49
CA ILE A 88 0.17 15.12 12.37
C ILE A 88 0.20 16.60 12.79
N SER A 89 1.39 17.16 12.90
CA SER A 89 1.62 18.57 13.24
C SER A 89 2.17 19.38 12.08
N VAL A 90 2.73 18.72 11.06
CA VAL A 90 3.28 19.39 9.87
C VAL A 90 2.84 18.68 8.60
N VAL A 91 2.31 19.46 7.65
CA VAL A 91 2.01 19.00 6.29
C VAL A 91 2.75 19.92 5.33
N GLU A 92 3.64 19.35 4.52
CA GLU A 92 4.40 20.12 3.54
C GLU A 92 3.51 20.59 2.38
N ARG A 93 3.80 21.78 1.85
CA ARG A 93 3.09 22.30 0.68
C ARG A 93 3.24 21.31 -0.49
N GLY A 94 2.10 20.86 -1.02
CA GLY A 94 2.06 19.90 -2.13
C GLY A 94 2.14 18.43 -1.71
N ALA A 95 2.06 18.10 -0.41
CA ALA A 95 1.95 16.73 0.10
C ALA A 95 0.94 15.85 -0.64
N PHE A 96 -0.20 16.44 -1.04
CA PHE A 96 -1.30 15.73 -1.71
C PHE A 96 -1.44 16.10 -3.19
N GLN A 97 -0.47 16.80 -3.79
CA GLN A 97 -0.58 17.35 -5.15
C GLN A 97 -0.82 16.28 -6.23
N ASP A 98 -0.29 15.08 -6.03
CA ASP A 98 -0.43 13.97 -6.97
C ASP A 98 -1.73 13.17 -6.79
N LEU A 99 -2.46 13.36 -5.68
CA LEU A 99 -3.68 12.63 -5.34
C LEU A 99 -4.92 13.19 -6.06
N ARG A 100 -4.90 13.16 -7.39
CA ARG A 100 -5.90 13.83 -8.24
C ARG A 100 -7.29 13.21 -8.18
N LEU A 101 -7.39 11.94 -7.78
CA LEU A 101 -8.64 11.19 -7.69
C LEU A 101 -9.13 11.04 -6.25
N LEU A 102 -8.55 11.79 -5.30
CA LEU A 102 -8.90 11.68 -3.90
C LEU A 102 -10.32 12.17 -3.66
N GLU A 103 -11.15 11.29 -3.13
CA GLU A 103 -12.55 11.56 -2.81
C GLU A 103 -12.74 11.72 -1.30
N ARG A 104 -11.92 11.04 -0.51
CA ARG A 104 -12.01 10.99 0.95
C ARG A 104 -10.63 11.04 1.60
N LEU A 105 -10.48 11.92 2.57
CA LEU A 105 -9.28 12.17 3.38
C LEU A 105 -9.64 12.22 4.86
#